data_AF-A4CI99-F1
#
_entry.id   AF-A4CI99-F1
#
_cell.length_a   1.000
_cell.length_b   1.000
_cell.length_c   1.000
_cell.angle_alpha   90.00
_cell.angle_beta   90.00
_cell.angle_gamma   90.00
#
_symmetry.space_group_name_H-M   'P 1'
#
loop_
_entity.id
_entity.type
_entity.pdbx_description
1 polymer ?
#
loop_
_entity_poly.entity_id
_entity_poly.type
_entity_poly.pdbx_seq_one_letter_code
_entity_poly.pdbx_strand_id
1 'polypeptide(L)'
;MHMITYQKESKLKLSFSGMVIRVSVIKKHNEFFKSLSRSGFIFGTANHHIFLMQEMMNPPCELVEFAEKHLKPLGLSEPKDYVIIPDYTAFGIDGFDYRLLNAPIPATENIPWLNSAMTPKGNYIWYESN
;
A
#
# COMPACT_ATOMS: atom_id res chain seq x y z
N MET A 1 -18.35 -8.80 4.09
CA MET A 1 -18.34 -8.75 2.61
C MET A 1 -16.93 -8.39 2.16
N HIS A 2 -16.06 -9.37 1.87
CA HIS A 2 -14.68 -9.16 1.41
C HIS A 2 -14.66 -8.71 -0.05
N MET A 3 -14.10 -7.52 -0.32
CA MET A 3 -14.09 -6.93 -1.65
C MET A 3 -12.69 -6.46 -1.99
N ILE A 4 -11.99 -7.30 -2.77
CA ILE A 4 -10.80 -6.88 -3.50
C ILE A 4 -11.29 -6.36 -4.85
N THR A 5 -11.02 -5.08 -5.13
CA THR A 5 -11.34 -4.49 -6.43
C THR A 5 -10.13 -4.60 -7.34
N TYR A 6 -10.30 -5.17 -8.53
CA TYR A 6 -9.26 -5.16 -9.55
C TYR A 6 -9.38 -3.91 -10.43
N GLN A 7 -8.28 -3.20 -10.61
CA GLN A 7 -8.16 -2.02 -11.47
C GLN A 7 -7.16 -2.32 -12.60
N LYS A 8 -7.47 -1.83 -13.81
CA LYS A 8 -6.59 -1.99 -14.98
C LYS A 8 -5.51 -0.92 -15.02
N GLU A 9 -5.72 0.17 -14.28
CA GLU A 9 -4.83 1.30 -14.15
C GLU A 9 -3.50 0.86 -13.54
N SER A 10 -2.39 1.34 -14.11
CA SER A 10 -1.05 1.09 -13.59
C SER A 10 -0.81 1.76 -12.24
N LYS A 11 -1.47 2.91 -12.02
CA LYS A 11 -1.40 3.70 -10.78
C LYS A 11 -2.62 3.45 -9.92
N LEU A 12 -2.40 3.12 -8.65
CA LEU A 12 -3.46 3.02 -7.64
C LEU A 12 -3.46 4.28 -6.77
N LYS A 13 -4.66 4.76 -6.42
CA LYS A 13 -4.81 5.92 -5.53
C LYS A 13 -4.65 5.50 -4.07
N LEU A 14 -3.74 6.17 -3.37
CA LEU A 14 -3.56 6.07 -1.92
C LEU A 14 -4.36 7.21 -1.26
N SER A 15 -5.48 6.86 -0.65
CA SER A 15 -6.45 7.79 -0.05
C SER A 15 -6.27 7.94 1.46
N PHE A 16 -5.59 7.00 2.13
CA PHE A 16 -5.31 7.01 3.57
C PHE A 16 -3.94 6.33 3.81
N SER A 17 -3.63 5.98 5.06
CA SER A 17 -2.55 5.04 5.34
C SER A 17 -2.76 3.74 4.54
N GLY A 18 -1.68 3.14 4.05
CA GLY A 18 -1.80 1.95 3.22
C GLY A 18 -0.62 0.99 3.28
N MET A 19 -0.90 -0.27 2.99
CA MET A 19 0.11 -1.30 2.78
C MET A 19 0.12 -1.69 1.31
N VAL A 20 1.28 -1.55 0.68
CA VAL A 20 1.51 -1.97 -0.70
C VAL A 20 2.26 -3.29 -0.70
N ILE A 21 1.76 -4.29 -1.40
CA ILE A 21 2.35 -5.63 -1.48
C ILE A 21 2.57 -5.99 -2.94
N ARG A 22 3.72 -6.58 -3.27
CA ARG A 22 3.97 -7.13 -4.62
C ARG A 22 3.04 -8.31 -4.90
N VAL A 23 2.29 -8.26 -5.99
CA VAL A 23 1.41 -9.36 -6.43
C VAL A 23 2.23 -10.62 -6.75
N SER A 24 3.47 -10.47 -7.22
CA SER A 24 4.36 -11.62 -7.45
C SER A 24 4.68 -12.40 -6.18
N VAL A 25 4.71 -11.73 -5.02
CA VAL A 25 4.87 -12.37 -3.71
C VAL A 25 3.56 -13.07 -3.34
N ILE A 26 2.43 -12.41 -3.46
CA ILE A 26 1.11 -13.01 -3.18
C ILE A 26 0.91 -14.31 -3.96
N LYS A 27 1.25 -14.32 -5.26
CA LYS A 27 1.13 -15.50 -6.13
C LYS A 27 2.01 -16.68 -5.70
N LYS A 28 3.13 -16.44 -5.01
CA LYS A 28 4.03 -17.48 -4.51
C LYS A 28 3.55 -18.07 -3.17
N HIS A 29 2.67 -17.36 -2.47
CA HIS A 29 2.22 -17.71 -1.12
C HIS A 29 0.70 -17.88 -1.10
N ASN A 30 0.21 -19.09 -1.41
CA ASN A 30 -1.22 -19.44 -1.35
C ASN A 30 -1.85 -19.16 0.03
N GLU A 31 -1.04 -19.17 1.09
CA GLU A 31 -1.46 -18.84 2.45
C GLU A 31 -1.80 -17.34 2.64
N PHE A 32 -1.37 -16.45 1.75
CA PHE A 32 -1.67 -15.02 1.84
C PHE A 32 -3.18 -14.74 1.77
N PHE A 33 -3.91 -15.35 0.83
CA PHE A 33 -5.36 -15.16 0.73
C PHE A 33 -6.11 -15.76 1.92
N LYS A 34 -5.60 -16.86 2.47
CA LYS A 34 -6.13 -17.43 3.73
C LYS A 34 -5.92 -16.45 4.89
N SER A 35 -4.72 -15.86 4.99
CA SER A 35 -4.41 -14.84 5.99
C SER A 35 -5.29 -13.61 5.86
N LEU A 36 -5.52 -13.10 4.65
CA LEU A 36 -6.48 -12.01 4.40
C LEU A 36 -7.88 -12.37 4.90
N SER A 37 -8.40 -13.53 4.52
CA SER A 37 -9.74 -13.95 4.94
C SER A 37 -9.87 -14.09 6.47
N ARG A 38 -8.82 -14.52 7.17
CA ARG A 38 -8.79 -14.69 8.63
C ARG A 38 -8.60 -13.39 9.40
N SER A 39 -7.82 -12.46 8.84
CA SER A 39 -7.53 -11.18 9.50
C SER A 39 -8.74 -10.26 9.62
N GLY A 40 -9.81 -10.54 8.86
CA GLY A 40 -10.92 -9.60 8.76
C GLY A 40 -10.54 -8.31 8.04
N PHE A 41 -9.37 -8.23 7.37
CA PHE A 41 -9.07 -7.16 6.42
C PHE A 41 -9.83 -7.42 5.12
N ILE A 42 -10.75 -6.52 4.80
CA ILE A 42 -11.83 -6.77 3.84
C ILE A 42 -11.67 -5.93 2.57
N PHE A 43 -10.85 -4.88 2.61
CA PHE A 43 -10.78 -3.86 1.57
C PHE A 43 -9.36 -3.73 1.01
N GLY A 44 -9.24 -3.95 -0.29
CA GLY A 44 -8.00 -3.71 -1.01
C GLY A 44 -8.25 -3.52 -2.50
N THR A 45 -7.32 -2.82 -3.14
CA THR A 45 -7.32 -2.61 -4.59
C THR A 45 -6.10 -3.29 -5.18
N ALA A 46 -6.29 -4.11 -6.21
CA ALA A 46 -5.21 -4.81 -6.89
C ALA A 46 -5.12 -4.33 -8.34
N ASN A 47 -3.91 -4.31 -8.89
CA ASN A 47 -3.69 -4.39 -10.33
C ASN A 47 -2.79 -5.60 -10.65
N HIS A 48 -2.18 -5.63 -11.83
CA HIS A 48 -1.32 -6.76 -12.21
C HIS A 48 -0.06 -6.91 -11.34
N HIS A 49 0.42 -5.82 -10.73
CA HIS A 49 1.73 -5.76 -10.09
C HIS A 49 1.68 -5.53 -8.58
N ILE A 50 0.74 -4.73 -8.10
CA ILE A 50 0.63 -4.37 -6.68
C ILE A 50 -0.78 -4.62 -6.14
N PHE A 51 -0.83 -4.95 -4.85
CA PHE A 51 -2.03 -5.01 -4.04
C PHE A 51 -1.91 -3.96 -2.94
N LEU A 52 -2.90 -3.09 -2.85
CA LEU A 52 -2.98 -1.97 -1.92
C LEU A 52 -4.11 -2.22 -0.92
N MET A 53 -3.76 -2.34 0.36
CA MET A 53 -4.72 -2.30 1.48
C MET A 53 -4.65 -0.92 2.12
N GLN A 54 -5.78 -0.41 2.63
CA GLN A 54 -5.84 0.92 3.22
C GLN A 54 -6.69 0.91 4.48
N GLU A 55 -6.32 1.73 5.44
CA GLU A 55 -7.10 1.98 6.66
C GLU A 55 -7.09 3.48 6.97
N MET A 56 -8.14 3.98 7.61
CA MET A 56 -8.28 5.40 7.94
C MET A 56 -7.48 5.81 9.19
N MET A 57 -6.86 4.85 9.89
CA MET A 57 -6.07 5.11 11.10
C MET A 57 -4.65 5.57 10.74
N ASN A 58 -4.13 6.53 11.52
CA ASN A 58 -2.73 6.95 11.46
C ASN A 58 -2.20 7.12 12.90
N PRO A 59 -1.22 6.31 13.37
CA PRO A 59 -0.52 5.25 12.62
C PRO A 59 -1.44 4.09 12.21
N PRO A 60 -1.11 3.37 11.11
CA PRO A 60 -1.91 2.26 10.63
C PRO A 60 -1.69 0.97 11.45
N CYS A 61 -2.31 0.93 12.63
CA CYS A 61 -2.15 -0.16 13.59
C CYS A 61 -2.60 -1.51 13.04
N GLU A 62 -3.71 -1.56 12.31
CA GLU A 62 -4.27 -2.81 11.82
C GLU A 62 -3.39 -3.40 10.69
N LEU A 63 -2.84 -2.54 9.83
CA LEU A 63 -1.89 -2.95 8.79
C LEU A 63 -0.56 -3.44 9.39
N VAL A 64 -0.05 -2.78 10.43
CA VAL A 64 1.14 -3.24 11.15
C VAL A 64 0.90 -4.61 11.79
N GLU A 65 -0.22 -4.77 12.48
CA GLU A 65 -0.60 -6.05 13.09
C GLU A 65 -0.77 -7.16 12.04
N PHE A 66 -1.34 -6.83 10.88
CA PHE A 66 -1.43 -7.76 9.75
C PHE A 66 -0.05 -8.22 9.28
N ALA A 67 0.91 -7.30 9.13
CA ALA A 67 2.27 -7.65 8.74
C ALA A 67 2.93 -8.61 9.76
N GLU A 68 2.85 -8.30 11.05
CA GLU A 68 3.43 -9.11 12.13
C GLU A 68 2.81 -10.52 12.19
N LYS A 69 1.48 -10.63 12.08
CA LYS A 69 0.78 -11.90 12.25
C LYS A 69 0.76 -12.76 11.00
N HIS A 70 0.86 -12.17 9.81
CA HIS A 70 0.58 -12.87 8.57
C HIS A 70 1.70 -12.80 7.52
N LEU A 71 2.44 -11.69 7.43
CA LEU A 71 3.47 -11.53 6.40
C LEU A 71 4.83 -11.99 6.89
N LYS A 72 5.26 -11.52 8.05
CA LYS A 72 6.56 -11.90 8.63
C LYS A 72 6.69 -13.41 8.89
N PRO A 73 5.66 -14.13 9.37
CA PRO A 73 5.73 -15.59 9.52
C PRO A 73 5.87 -16.34 8.19
N LEU A 74 5.52 -15.71 7.06
CA LEU A 74 5.74 -16.24 5.71
C LEU A 74 7.13 -15.89 5.15
N GLY A 75 7.99 -15.24 5.93
CA GLY A 75 9.32 -14.78 5.52
C GLY A 75 9.32 -13.50 4.69
N LEU A 76 8.20 -12.78 4.63
CA LEU A 76 8.07 -11.53 3.86
C LEU A 76 8.58 -10.35 4.68
N SER A 77 9.31 -9.45 4.03
CA SER A 77 10.00 -8.35 4.71
C SER A 77 9.77 -6.99 4.04
N GLU A 78 9.72 -5.94 4.86
CA GLU A 78 9.71 -4.54 4.41
C GLU A 78 11.15 -4.03 4.21
N PRO A 79 11.46 -3.21 3.17
CA PRO A 79 10.61 -2.79 2.05
C PRO A 79 10.67 -3.75 0.85
N LYS A 80 11.19 -4.97 1.04
CA LYS A 80 11.42 -5.90 -0.08
C LYS A 80 10.12 -6.37 -0.70
N ASP A 81 9.18 -6.88 0.10
CA ASP A 81 7.97 -7.57 -0.35
C ASP A 81 6.70 -6.73 -0.19
N TYR A 82 6.69 -5.90 0.84
CA TYR A 82 5.63 -4.96 1.16
C TYR A 82 6.19 -3.68 1.77
N VAL A 83 5.35 -2.64 1.84
CA VAL A 83 5.66 -1.32 2.42
C VAL A 83 4.43 -0.82 3.15
N ILE A 84 4.59 -0.30 4.37
CA ILE A 84 3.55 0.41 5.10
C ILE A 84 3.80 1.91 4.98
N ILE A 85 2.80 2.63 4.47
CA ILE A 85 2.85 4.05 4.17
C ILE A 85 1.86 4.75 5.11
N PRO A 86 2.33 5.64 6.01
CA PRO A 86 1.46 6.48 6.82
C PRO A 86 0.54 7.37 5.99
N ASP A 87 -0.54 7.87 6.62
CA ASP A 87 -1.43 8.81 5.94
C ASP A 87 -0.76 10.19 5.75
N TYR A 88 -0.51 10.54 4.50
CA TYR A 88 -0.03 11.87 4.07
C TYR A 88 -1.13 12.71 3.39
N THR A 89 -2.40 12.30 3.48
CA THR A 89 -3.54 13.10 2.96
C THR A 89 -3.97 14.23 3.90
N ALA A 90 -3.64 14.14 5.20
CA ALA A 90 -3.93 15.19 6.19
C ALA A 90 -3.23 16.54 5.93
N PHE A 91 -2.28 16.60 5.00
CA PHE A 91 -1.69 17.86 4.54
C PHE A 91 -2.66 18.72 3.69
N GLY A 92 -3.92 18.32 3.50
CA GLY A 92 -4.86 19.02 2.60
C GLY A 92 -5.95 19.89 3.22
N ILE A 93 -6.16 19.89 4.55
CA ILE A 93 -7.32 20.62 5.14
C ILE A 93 -6.95 22.03 5.62
N ASP A 94 -5.68 22.27 5.97
CA ASP A 94 -5.07 23.61 6.15
C ASP A 94 -3.55 23.42 6.33
N GLY A 95 -2.81 23.19 5.24
CA GLY A 95 -1.37 22.89 5.36
C GLY A 95 -0.71 22.20 4.16
N PHE A 96 -1.24 22.40 2.94
CA PHE A 96 -0.68 21.76 1.76
C PHE A 96 0.69 22.36 1.47
N ASP A 97 1.73 21.62 1.85
CA ASP A 97 3.09 21.99 1.49
C ASP A 97 3.31 21.72 0.01
N TYR A 98 3.11 22.76 -0.81
CA TYR A 98 3.35 22.73 -2.25
C TYR A 98 4.78 22.27 -2.61
N ARG A 99 5.73 22.27 -1.65
CA ARG A 99 7.08 21.72 -1.87
C ARG A 99 7.08 20.21 -2.05
N LEU A 100 6.05 19.50 -1.59
CA LEU A 100 5.91 18.05 -1.74
C LEU A 100 5.18 17.65 -3.04
N LEU A 101 4.72 18.63 -3.81
CA LEU A 101 3.99 18.41 -5.05
C LEU A 101 4.95 17.86 -6.13
N ASN A 102 4.58 16.74 -6.75
CA ASN A 102 5.42 15.93 -7.64
C ASN A 102 6.63 15.28 -6.95
N ALA A 103 6.72 15.31 -5.61
CA ALA A 103 7.66 14.49 -4.88
C ALA A 103 7.09 13.07 -4.67
N PRO A 104 7.95 12.06 -4.49
CA PRO A 104 7.52 10.78 -3.96
C PRO A 104 6.84 10.95 -2.60
N ILE A 105 5.85 10.11 -2.33
CA ILE A 105 5.25 9.98 -1.01
C ILE A 105 6.35 9.54 -0.04
N PRO A 106 6.45 10.15 1.16
CA PRO A 106 7.43 9.70 2.14
C PRO A 106 7.25 8.22 2.50
N ALA A 107 8.36 7.55 2.81
CA ALA A 107 8.47 6.09 2.98
C ALA A 107 8.49 5.28 1.67
N THR A 108 8.59 5.92 0.51
CA THR A 108 8.68 5.23 -0.79
C THR A 108 9.93 5.59 -1.62
N GLU A 109 10.76 6.52 -1.15
CA GLU A 109 11.83 7.16 -1.92
C GLU A 109 12.95 6.21 -2.36
N ASN A 110 13.18 5.14 -1.60
CA ASN A 110 14.31 4.22 -1.80
C ASN A 110 13.86 2.78 -2.03
N ILE A 111 12.70 2.59 -2.66
CA ILE A 111 12.11 1.27 -2.87
C ILE A 111 12.19 0.92 -4.36
N PRO A 112 13.13 0.06 -4.80
CA PRO A 112 13.42 -0.11 -6.23
C PRO A 112 12.27 -0.59 -7.11
N TRP A 113 11.24 -1.21 -6.52
CA TRP A 113 10.10 -1.76 -7.25
C TRP A 113 8.83 -0.91 -7.12
N LEU A 114 8.86 0.16 -6.33
CA LEU A 114 7.70 0.98 -6.01
C LEU A 114 8.02 2.44 -6.24
N ASN A 115 7.19 3.10 -7.02
CA ASN A 115 7.27 4.53 -7.25
C ASN A 115 5.96 5.18 -6.86
N SER A 116 6.01 6.47 -6.56
CA SER A 116 4.86 7.21 -6.07
C SER A 116 4.95 8.70 -6.40
N ALA A 117 3.81 9.37 -6.33
CA ALA A 117 3.76 10.81 -6.47
C ALA A 117 2.60 11.40 -5.67
N MET A 118 2.90 12.51 -4.99
CA MET A 118 1.89 13.41 -4.44
C MET A 118 1.48 14.42 -5.51
N THR A 119 0.18 14.49 -5.82
CA THR A 119 -0.35 15.38 -6.86
C THR A 119 -1.53 16.19 -6.33
N PRO A 120 -1.98 17.25 -7.04
CA PRO A 120 -3.17 18.01 -6.64
C PRO A 120 -4.46 17.17 -6.63
N LYS A 121 -4.47 16.01 -7.29
CA LYS A 121 -5.63 15.09 -7.36
C LYS A 121 -5.58 13.97 -6.32
N GLY A 122 -4.52 13.94 -5.52
CA GLY A 122 -4.25 12.95 -4.49
C GLY A 122 -2.90 12.25 -4.68
N ASN A 123 -2.69 11.24 -3.83
CA ASN A 123 -1.47 10.46 -3.79
C ASN A 123 -1.64 9.19 -4.64
N TYR A 124 -0.63 8.87 -5.42
CA TYR A 124 -0.65 7.73 -6.33
C TYR A 124 0.60 6.89 -6.17
N ILE A 125 0.43 5.57 -6.27
CA ILE A 125 1.51 4.58 -6.20
C ILE A 125 1.45 3.67 -7.43
N TRP A 126 2.60 3.22 -7.93
CA TRP A 126 2.67 2.24 -9.02
C TRP A 126 3.93 1.40 -8.93
N TYR A 127 3.87 0.23 -9.56
CA TYR A 127 5.02 -0.63 -9.72
C TYR A 127 6.00 -0.02 -10.72
N GLU A 128 7.27 0.05 -10.34
CA GLU A 128 8.36 0.44 -11.24
C GLU A 128 9.04 -0.83 -11.77
N SER A 129 9.00 -0.99 -13.09
CA SER A 129 9.74 -2.05 -13.77
C SER A 129 11.15 -1.55 -14.02
N ASN A 130 12.11 -1.98 -13.19
CA ASN A 130 13.53 -1.80 -13.51
C ASN A 130 13.91 -2.60 -14.77
#